data_AF-A0A7X9RVK0-F1
#
_entry.id   AF-A0A7X9RVK0-F1
#
_cell.length_a   1.000
_cell.length_b   1.000
_cell.length_c   1.000
_cell.angle_alpha   90.00
_cell.angle_beta   90.00
_cell.angle_gamma   90.00
#
_symmetry.space_group_name_H-M   'P 1'
#
loop_
_entity.id
_entity.type
_entity.pdbx_description
1 polymer ?
#
loop_
_entity_poly.entity_id
_entity_poly.type
_entity_poly.pdbx_seq_one_letter_code
_entity_poly.pdbx_strand_id
1 'polypeptide(L)'
;MANNITKSFSFFLSGAMALFFTSCGMQEENDQLKATNAKLQEDLARAEAAAQTLDEVGALIDSIDVSRNLLYVDMERGISGKTYEEKIRAIDAYMQESENRMEQMEASLAKANTKNSAYANTIRKLRQQLDQKTQEISDLKQQVDKYRTENKALIKTVDLQAKELSDKEIQIQKKKEELSLLENRIQELMVQAKKTEADAFYAQAEALEEAARRTKLAPKKKKATYAEALELYKKSFEAGRKDAYDKVQELSEKVD
;
A
#
# COMPACT_ATOMS: atom_id res chain seq x y z
N MET A 1 -135.31 -0.30 -42.28
CA MET A 1 -135.22 -0.07 -43.74
C MET A 1 -134.61 1.30 -43.93
N ALA A 2 -133.49 1.55 -44.60
CA ALA A 2 -132.65 0.73 -45.45
C ALA A 2 -131.22 1.32 -45.46
N ASN A 3 -130.23 0.43 -45.57
CA ASN A 3 -129.00 0.51 -46.40
C ASN A 3 -128.08 1.74 -46.31
N ASN A 4 -126.75 1.64 -46.45
CA ASN A 4 -125.79 0.54 -46.48
C ASN A 4 -124.40 1.18 -46.41
N ILE A 5 -123.47 0.40 -45.87
CA ILE A 5 -122.02 0.59 -45.88
C ILE A 5 -121.47 0.29 -47.29
N THR A 6 -120.51 1.07 -47.81
CA THR A 6 -119.41 0.56 -48.65
C THR A 6 -118.26 1.56 -48.86
N LYS A 7 -117.03 1.11 -48.52
CA LYS A 7 -115.72 1.14 -49.25
C LYS A 7 -115.11 2.53 -49.57
N SER A 8 -113.79 2.81 -49.60
CA SER A 8 -112.57 2.06 -50.00
C SER A 8 -111.34 2.96 -49.64
N PHE A 9 -110.28 2.50 -48.96
CA PHE A 9 -108.98 2.01 -49.49
C PHE A 9 -107.88 3.07 -49.86
N SER A 10 -106.85 3.12 -49.00
CA SER A 10 -105.37 3.20 -49.24
C SER A 10 -104.63 4.30 -50.04
N PHE A 11 -103.54 4.80 -49.39
CA PHE A 11 -102.17 5.14 -49.89
C PHE A 11 -101.99 6.40 -50.81
N PHE A 12 -100.96 7.28 -50.77
CA PHE A 12 -99.53 7.39 -50.35
C PHE A 12 -99.30 8.89 -49.98
N LEU A 13 -98.61 9.34 -48.90
CA LEU A 13 -97.19 9.30 -48.50
C LEU A 13 -96.22 10.15 -49.36
N SER A 14 -95.70 11.26 -48.79
CA SER A 14 -94.42 11.96 -49.08
C SER A 14 -94.39 13.28 -48.28
N GLY A 15 -93.43 13.61 -47.41
CA GLY A 15 -92.25 12.94 -46.90
C GLY A 15 -91.71 13.78 -45.73
N ALA A 16 -91.78 13.25 -44.52
CA ALA A 16 -91.11 13.79 -43.33
C ALA A 16 -90.98 12.61 -42.36
N MET A 17 -90.04 11.71 -42.63
CA MET A 17 -89.69 10.66 -41.68
C MET A 17 -88.28 10.90 -41.20
N ALA A 18 -88.23 11.38 -39.97
CA ALA A 18 -87.06 11.62 -39.17
C ALA A 18 -86.18 10.37 -39.09
N LEU A 19 -84.90 10.61 -39.35
CA LEU A 19 -83.74 9.96 -38.75
C LEU A 19 -83.98 9.70 -37.25
N PHE A 20 -84.29 8.47 -36.81
CA PHE A 20 -84.21 8.12 -35.38
C PHE A 20 -84.09 6.61 -35.11
N PHE A 21 -83.27 5.89 -35.89
CA PHE A 21 -82.87 4.54 -35.51
C PHE A 21 -81.39 4.34 -35.78
N THR A 22 -80.57 4.59 -34.75
CA THR A 22 -79.31 3.91 -34.34
C THR A 22 -78.42 4.88 -33.55
N SER A 23 -78.62 5.03 -32.23
CA SER A 23 -77.59 5.70 -31.41
C SER A 23 -77.42 5.20 -29.97
N CYS A 24 -78.29 4.35 -29.42
CA CYS A 24 -78.12 3.90 -28.02
C CYS A 24 -77.08 2.78 -27.85
N GLY A 25 -76.94 1.82 -28.78
CA GLY A 25 -75.93 0.76 -28.68
C GLY A 25 -74.50 1.24 -28.97
N MET A 26 -74.37 2.24 -29.85
CA MET A 26 -73.09 2.85 -30.23
C MET A 26 -72.49 3.72 -29.12
N GLN A 27 -73.29 4.17 -28.16
CA GLN A 27 -72.83 5.08 -27.11
C GLN A 27 -72.25 4.32 -25.91
N GLU A 28 -72.90 3.24 -25.50
CA GLU A 28 -72.43 2.36 -24.42
C GLU A 28 -71.16 1.60 -24.82
N GLU A 29 -71.07 1.12 -26.05
CA GLU A 29 -69.87 0.49 -26.59
C GLU A 29 -68.70 1.50 -26.73
N ASN A 30 -68.99 2.75 -27.09
CA ASN A 30 -68.00 3.82 -27.18
C ASN A 30 -67.50 4.25 -25.78
N ASP A 31 -68.36 4.28 -24.78
CA ASP A 31 -67.97 4.59 -23.40
C ASP A 31 -67.15 3.44 -22.79
N GLN A 32 -67.47 2.18 -23.09
CA GLN A 32 -66.64 1.01 -22.74
C GLN A 32 -65.28 1.04 -23.45
N LEU A 33 -65.24 1.39 -24.74
CA LEU A 33 -64.00 1.54 -25.48
C LEU A 33 -63.15 2.66 -24.91
N LYS A 34 -63.72 3.81 -24.55
CA LYS A 34 -63.00 4.90 -23.88
C LYS A 34 -62.45 4.48 -22.52
N ALA A 35 -63.24 3.80 -21.71
CA ALA A 35 -62.79 3.29 -20.41
C ALA A 35 -61.64 2.28 -20.56
N THR A 36 -61.75 1.39 -21.55
CA THR A 36 -60.69 0.41 -21.85
C THR A 36 -59.44 1.09 -22.39
N ASN A 37 -59.58 2.09 -23.25
CA ASN A 37 -58.45 2.83 -23.82
C ASN A 37 -57.74 3.66 -22.73
N ALA A 38 -58.49 4.29 -21.82
CA ALA A 38 -57.94 4.99 -20.66
C ALA A 38 -57.16 4.03 -19.75
N LYS A 39 -57.71 2.84 -19.47
CA LYS A 39 -57.02 1.81 -18.70
C LYS A 39 -55.76 1.29 -19.40
N LEU A 40 -55.83 1.06 -20.71
CA LEU A 40 -54.67 0.62 -21.51
C LEU A 40 -53.58 1.69 -21.55
N GLN A 41 -53.93 2.98 -21.61
CA GLN A 41 -52.97 4.08 -21.50
C GLN A 41 -52.31 4.12 -20.12
N GLU A 42 -53.07 3.91 -19.05
CA GLU A 42 -52.54 3.82 -17.68
C GLU A 42 -51.60 2.62 -17.49
N ASP A 43 -51.97 1.46 -18.05
CA ASP A 43 -51.15 0.24 -18.03
C ASP A 43 -49.87 0.40 -18.87
N LEU A 44 -49.95 1.06 -20.03
CA LEU A 44 -48.80 1.38 -20.86
C LEU A 44 -47.82 2.31 -20.13
N ALA A 45 -48.33 3.41 -19.55
CA ALA A 45 -47.50 4.36 -18.79
C ALA A 45 -46.82 3.69 -17.59
N ARG A 46 -47.51 2.76 -16.90
CA ARG A 46 -46.92 1.95 -15.83
C ARG A 46 -45.84 1.00 -16.34
N ALA A 47 -46.06 0.36 -17.48
CA ALA A 47 -45.08 -0.55 -18.08
C ALA A 47 -43.81 0.19 -18.53
N GLU A 48 -43.95 1.39 -19.10
CA GLU A 48 -42.84 2.26 -19.49
C GLU A 48 -42.04 2.73 -18.26
N ALA A 49 -42.73 3.17 -17.19
CA ALA A 49 -42.06 3.55 -15.95
C ALA A 49 -41.28 2.39 -15.32
N ALA A 50 -41.88 1.18 -15.29
CA ALA A 50 -41.21 -0.02 -14.77
C ALA A 50 -39.98 -0.40 -15.60
N ALA A 51 -40.06 -0.30 -16.93
CA ALA A 51 -38.92 -0.54 -17.81
C ALA A 51 -37.79 0.47 -17.55
N GLN A 52 -38.12 1.75 -17.40
CA GLN A 52 -37.14 2.79 -17.11
C GLN A 52 -36.44 2.56 -15.76
N THR A 53 -37.17 2.19 -14.70
CA THR A 53 -36.55 1.91 -13.40
C THR A 53 -35.66 0.66 -13.46
N LEU A 54 -36.01 -0.35 -14.26
CA LEU A 54 -35.15 -1.52 -14.48
C LEU A 54 -33.84 -1.14 -15.17
N ASP A 55 -33.89 -0.27 -16.16
CA ASP A 55 -32.69 0.23 -16.85
C ASP A 55 -31.80 1.04 -15.90
N GLU A 56 -32.39 1.87 -15.05
CA GLU A 56 -31.67 2.64 -14.03
C GLU A 56 -30.99 1.74 -13.00
N VAL A 57 -31.67 0.71 -12.50
CA VAL A 57 -31.07 -0.28 -11.58
C VAL A 57 -29.95 -1.05 -12.26
N GLY A 58 -30.12 -1.43 -13.53
CA GLY A 58 -29.06 -2.05 -14.33
C GLY A 58 -27.81 -1.18 -14.42
N ALA A 59 -27.98 0.11 -14.76
CA ALA A 59 -26.88 1.07 -14.84
C ALA A 59 -26.16 1.28 -13.49
N LEU A 60 -26.90 1.23 -12.37
CA LEU A 60 -26.31 1.30 -11.04
C LEU A 60 -25.49 0.04 -10.73
N ILE A 61 -25.99 -1.16 -11.05
CA ILE A 61 -25.25 -2.42 -10.89
C ILE A 61 -23.98 -2.41 -11.76
N ASP A 62 -24.04 -1.92 -12.99
CA ASP A 62 -22.86 -1.75 -13.85
C ASP A 62 -21.85 -0.77 -13.22
N SER A 63 -22.33 0.31 -12.62
CA SER A 63 -21.49 1.28 -11.90
C SER A 63 -20.82 0.67 -10.68
N ILE A 64 -21.49 -0.23 -9.97
CA ILE A 64 -20.92 -1.04 -8.89
C ILE A 64 -19.80 -1.92 -9.45
N ASP A 65 -20.03 -2.63 -10.56
CA ASP A 65 -19.03 -3.50 -11.19
C ASP A 65 -17.77 -2.74 -11.62
N VAL A 66 -17.93 -1.58 -12.26
CA VAL A 66 -16.80 -0.72 -12.67
C VAL A 66 -16.01 -0.25 -11.45
N SER A 67 -16.71 0.23 -10.43
CA SER A 67 -16.08 0.75 -9.22
C SER A 67 -15.34 -0.34 -8.44
N ARG A 68 -15.94 -1.54 -8.34
CA ARG A 68 -15.33 -2.71 -7.71
C ARG A 68 -14.06 -3.15 -8.44
N ASN A 69 -14.11 -3.26 -9.77
CA ASN A 69 -12.96 -3.68 -10.57
C ASN A 69 -11.80 -2.68 -10.43
N LEU A 70 -12.12 -1.39 -10.39
CA LEU A 70 -11.12 -0.36 -10.17
C LEU A 70 -10.49 -0.46 -8.78
N LEU A 71 -11.29 -0.72 -7.74
CA LEU A 71 -10.78 -0.97 -6.38
C LEU A 71 -9.82 -2.17 -6.36
N TYR A 72 -10.19 -3.27 -7.01
CA TYR A 72 -9.35 -4.47 -7.11
C TYR A 72 -7.99 -4.17 -7.79
N VAL A 73 -8.01 -3.50 -8.94
CA VAL A 73 -6.78 -3.12 -9.67
C VAL A 73 -5.90 -2.19 -8.82
N ASP A 74 -6.49 -1.24 -8.12
CA ASP A 74 -5.73 -0.30 -7.30
C ASP A 74 -5.10 -0.98 -6.08
N MET A 75 -5.80 -1.97 -5.50
CA MET A 75 -5.26 -2.83 -4.44
C MET A 75 -4.07 -3.66 -4.92
N GLU A 76 -4.14 -4.26 -6.11
CA GLU A 76 -3.00 -4.97 -6.71
C GLU A 76 -1.82 -4.05 -6.99
N ARG A 77 -2.09 -2.79 -7.37
CA ARG A 77 -1.06 -1.77 -7.63
C ARG A 77 -0.49 -1.12 -6.37
N GLY A 78 -1.10 -1.36 -5.20
CA GLY A 78 -0.64 -0.78 -3.93
C GLY A 78 -0.79 0.74 -3.84
N ILE A 79 -1.88 1.31 -4.42
CA ILE A 79 -2.19 2.74 -4.33
C ILE A 79 -2.56 3.15 -2.88
N SER A 80 -2.64 4.45 -2.58
CA SER A 80 -2.89 4.96 -1.23
C SER A 80 -4.22 4.50 -0.62
N GLY A 81 -4.23 4.30 0.71
CA GLY A 81 -5.42 3.92 1.46
C GLY A 81 -6.59 4.91 1.39
N LYS A 82 -6.30 6.22 1.24
CA LYS A 82 -7.33 7.26 1.10
C LYS A 82 -8.16 7.05 -0.18
N THR A 83 -7.50 6.58 -1.23
CA THR A 83 -8.12 6.27 -2.52
C THR A 83 -9.05 5.06 -2.44
N TYR A 84 -8.75 4.08 -1.56
CA TYR A 84 -9.64 2.95 -1.30
C TYR A 84 -10.91 3.37 -0.54
N GLU A 85 -10.77 4.21 0.49
CA GLU A 85 -11.92 4.70 1.29
C GLU A 85 -12.92 5.53 0.45
N GLU A 86 -12.42 6.30 -0.51
CA GLU A 86 -13.26 7.07 -1.44
C GLU A 86 -14.04 6.15 -2.39
N LYS A 87 -13.39 5.10 -2.92
CA LYS A 87 -14.04 4.12 -3.82
C LYS A 87 -15.05 3.25 -3.09
N ILE A 88 -14.73 2.79 -1.88
CA ILE A 88 -15.67 2.03 -1.04
C ILE A 88 -16.92 2.87 -0.76
N ARG A 89 -16.78 4.16 -0.45
CA ARG A 89 -17.93 5.06 -0.25
C ARG A 89 -18.78 5.23 -1.51
N ALA A 90 -18.16 5.34 -2.68
CA ALA A 90 -18.90 5.43 -3.94
C ALA A 90 -19.68 4.13 -4.23
N ILE A 91 -19.04 2.97 -4.01
CA ILE A 91 -19.68 1.66 -4.14
C ILE A 91 -20.89 1.54 -3.20
N ASP A 92 -20.73 1.93 -1.93
CA ASP A 92 -21.81 1.88 -0.94
C ASP A 92 -23.00 2.76 -1.32
N ALA A 93 -22.74 3.94 -1.90
CA ALA A 93 -23.79 4.81 -2.40
C ALA A 93 -24.57 4.18 -3.56
N TYR A 94 -23.89 3.55 -4.52
CA TYR A 94 -24.56 2.85 -5.62
C TYR A 94 -25.34 1.63 -5.15
N MET A 95 -24.83 0.89 -4.16
CA MET A 95 -25.54 -0.23 -3.55
C MET A 95 -26.82 0.21 -2.87
N GLN A 96 -26.76 1.23 -1.99
CA GLN A 96 -27.95 1.75 -1.31
C GLN A 96 -28.99 2.28 -2.30
N GLU A 97 -28.56 2.99 -3.34
CA GLU A 97 -29.48 3.47 -4.37
C GLU A 97 -30.14 2.30 -5.14
N SER A 98 -29.36 1.26 -5.45
CA SER A 98 -29.87 0.05 -6.12
C SER A 98 -30.89 -0.70 -5.26
N GLU A 99 -30.62 -0.86 -3.96
CA GLU A 99 -31.54 -1.47 -2.99
C GLU A 99 -32.85 -0.70 -2.92
N ASN A 100 -32.76 0.62 -2.70
CA ASN A 100 -33.93 1.50 -2.60
C ASN A 100 -34.81 1.44 -3.84
N ARG A 101 -34.21 1.48 -5.04
CA ARG A 101 -34.97 1.39 -6.30
C ARG A 101 -35.61 0.02 -6.52
N MET A 102 -34.91 -1.06 -6.16
CA MET A 102 -35.50 -2.40 -6.23
C MET A 102 -36.68 -2.57 -5.26
N GLU A 103 -36.57 -2.08 -4.03
CA GLU A 103 -37.67 -2.12 -3.06
C GLU A 103 -38.90 -1.33 -3.54
N GLN A 104 -38.69 -0.13 -4.09
CA GLN A 104 -39.77 0.67 -4.68
C GLN A 104 -40.45 -0.07 -5.84
N MET A 105 -39.68 -0.75 -6.68
CA MET A 105 -40.18 -1.50 -7.82
C MET A 105 -40.99 -2.73 -7.40
N GLU A 106 -40.48 -3.49 -6.42
CA GLU A 106 -41.19 -4.63 -5.83
C GLU A 106 -42.51 -4.21 -5.18
N ALA A 107 -42.51 -3.11 -4.42
CA ALA A 107 -43.71 -2.57 -3.80
C ALA A 107 -44.73 -2.11 -4.85
N SER A 108 -44.28 -1.53 -5.97
CA SER A 108 -45.14 -1.08 -7.07
C SER A 108 -45.78 -2.25 -7.81
N LEU A 109 -45.02 -3.33 -8.06
CA LEU A 109 -45.56 -4.55 -8.66
C LEU A 109 -46.56 -5.27 -7.75
N ALA A 110 -46.29 -5.32 -6.44
CA ALA A 110 -47.21 -5.92 -5.48
C ALA A 110 -48.58 -5.22 -5.46
N LYS A 111 -48.61 -3.90 -5.65
CA LYS A 111 -49.85 -3.10 -5.71
C LYS A 111 -50.60 -3.24 -7.02
N ALA A 112 -49.90 -3.45 -8.14
CA ALA A 112 -50.51 -3.46 -9.46
C ALA A 112 -51.40 -4.70 -9.73
N ASN A 113 -51.31 -5.75 -8.90
CA ASN A 113 -52.08 -7.01 -9.02
C ASN A 113 -52.04 -7.66 -10.43
N THR A 114 -51.10 -7.21 -11.26
CA THR A 114 -50.86 -7.66 -12.63
C THR A 114 -49.83 -8.77 -12.56
N LYS A 115 -50.22 -9.97 -13.01
CA LYS A 115 -49.35 -11.15 -13.17
C LYS A 115 -48.35 -10.95 -14.32
N ASN A 116 -47.66 -9.81 -14.38
CA ASN A 116 -46.68 -9.56 -15.43
C ASN A 116 -45.38 -10.30 -15.06
N SER A 117 -45.40 -11.62 -15.27
CA SER A 117 -44.37 -12.58 -14.85
C SER A 117 -42.97 -12.25 -15.38
N ALA A 118 -42.86 -11.50 -16.47
CA ALA A 118 -41.60 -11.06 -17.05
C ALA A 118 -40.85 -10.08 -16.13
N TYR A 119 -41.50 -9.03 -15.62
CA TYR A 119 -40.85 -8.03 -14.74
C TYR A 119 -40.43 -8.64 -13.40
N ALA A 120 -41.25 -9.51 -12.82
CA ALA A 120 -40.92 -10.21 -11.58
C ALA A 120 -39.66 -11.08 -11.70
N ASN A 121 -39.44 -11.70 -12.88
CA ASN A 121 -38.23 -12.48 -13.14
C ASN A 121 -37.00 -11.59 -13.30
N THR A 122 -37.12 -10.46 -14.00
CA THR A 122 -36.01 -9.50 -14.15
C THR A 122 -35.59 -8.92 -12.80
N ILE A 123 -36.55 -8.54 -11.96
CA ILE A 123 -36.25 -8.01 -10.61
C ILE A 123 -35.55 -9.05 -9.76
N ARG A 124 -36.02 -10.31 -9.76
CA ARG A 124 -35.30 -11.39 -9.04
C ARG A 124 -33.86 -11.54 -9.51
N LYS A 125 -33.62 -11.44 -10.82
CA LYS A 125 -32.27 -11.55 -11.38
C LYS A 125 -31.39 -10.38 -10.93
N LEU A 126 -31.89 -9.14 -11.01
CA LEU A 126 -31.17 -7.95 -10.55
C LEU A 126 -30.88 -8.03 -9.04
N ARG A 127 -31.83 -8.55 -8.25
CA ARG A 127 -31.64 -8.76 -6.81
C ARG A 127 -30.55 -9.78 -6.52
N GLN A 128 -30.58 -10.92 -7.20
CA GLN A 128 -29.50 -11.91 -7.11
C GLN A 128 -28.13 -11.33 -7.51
N GLN A 129 -28.09 -10.51 -8.56
CA GLN A 129 -26.86 -9.84 -8.96
C GLN A 129 -26.38 -8.90 -7.87
N LEU A 130 -27.25 -8.05 -7.33
CA LEU A 130 -26.88 -7.14 -6.25
C LEU A 130 -26.40 -7.90 -5.00
N ASP A 131 -27.08 -8.98 -4.61
CA ASP A 131 -26.68 -9.80 -3.45
C ASP A 131 -25.28 -10.40 -3.65
N GLN A 132 -24.98 -10.90 -4.85
CA GLN A 132 -23.64 -11.40 -5.19
C GLN A 132 -22.59 -10.29 -5.10
N LYS A 133 -22.86 -9.12 -5.67
CA LYS A 133 -21.94 -7.98 -5.62
C LYS A 133 -21.72 -7.50 -4.19
N THR A 134 -22.78 -7.46 -3.39
CA THR A 134 -22.73 -7.11 -1.97
C THR A 134 -21.75 -7.99 -1.22
N GLN A 135 -21.79 -9.31 -1.47
CA GLN A 135 -20.86 -10.25 -0.85
C GLN A 135 -19.42 -10.02 -1.32
N GLU A 136 -19.19 -9.88 -2.63
CA GLU A 136 -17.85 -9.61 -3.18
C GLU A 136 -17.23 -8.31 -2.62
N ILE A 137 -18.05 -7.26 -2.47
CA ILE A 137 -17.63 -5.98 -1.90
C ILE A 137 -17.31 -6.09 -0.42
N SER A 138 -18.08 -6.90 0.33
CA SER A 138 -17.78 -7.22 1.72
C SER A 138 -16.40 -7.85 1.87
N ASP A 139 -16.08 -8.83 1.01
CA ASP A 139 -14.78 -9.50 1.03
C ASP A 139 -13.64 -8.54 0.66
N LEU A 140 -13.86 -7.63 -0.30
CA LEU A 140 -12.89 -6.59 -0.65
C LEU A 140 -12.66 -5.59 0.49
N LYS A 141 -13.72 -5.17 1.19
CA LYS A 141 -13.61 -4.31 2.37
C LYS A 141 -12.74 -4.94 3.45
N GLN A 142 -12.96 -6.22 3.74
CA GLN A 142 -12.14 -6.95 4.71
C GLN A 142 -10.66 -7.02 4.29
N GLN A 143 -10.38 -7.23 3.00
CA GLN A 143 -9.03 -7.22 2.48
C GLN A 143 -8.36 -5.84 2.59
N VAL A 144 -9.10 -4.76 2.29
CA VAL A 144 -8.59 -3.38 2.46
C VAL A 144 -8.23 -3.11 3.93
N ASP A 145 -9.08 -3.51 4.86
CA ASP A 145 -8.82 -3.33 6.30
C ASP A 145 -7.62 -4.15 6.79
N LYS A 146 -7.49 -5.38 6.28
CA LYS A 146 -6.32 -6.23 6.53
C LYS A 146 -5.04 -5.56 6.04
N TYR A 147 -4.98 -5.15 4.77
CA TYR A 147 -3.81 -4.48 4.20
C TYR A 147 -3.51 -3.16 4.91
N ARG A 148 -4.52 -2.40 5.33
CA ARG A 148 -4.32 -1.19 6.13
C ARG A 148 -3.63 -1.49 7.46
N THR A 149 -4.04 -2.56 8.12
CA THR A 149 -3.48 -2.97 9.42
C THR A 149 -2.05 -3.49 9.26
N GLU A 150 -1.81 -4.33 8.27
CA GLU A 150 -0.48 -4.85 7.93
C GLU A 150 0.48 -3.72 7.55
N ASN A 151 0.05 -2.77 6.72
CA ASN A 151 0.85 -1.61 6.35
C ASN A 151 1.22 -0.74 7.55
N LYS A 152 0.29 -0.49 8.48
CA LYS A 152 0.60 0.24 9.72
C LYS A 152 1.64 -0.49 10.58
N ALA A 153 1.53 -1.82 10.68
CA ALA A 153 2.49 -2.62 11.41
C ALA A 153 3.88 -2.59 10.74
N LEU A 154 3.93 -2.70 9.41
CA LEU A 154 5.16 -2.62 8.63
C LEU A 154 5.85 -1.26 8.77
N ILE A 155 5.10 -0.15 8.67
CA ILE A 155 5.63 1.21 8.89
C ILE A 155 6.30 1.30 10.26
N LYS A 156 5.63 0.82 11.31
CA LYS A 156 6.19 0.82 12.67
C LYS A 156 7.47 -0.01 12.77
N THR A 157 7.52 -1.18 12.14
CA THR A 157 8.72 -2.02 12.10
C THR A 157 9.87 -1.32 11.38
N VAL A 158 9.61 -0.70 10.23
CA VAL A 158 10.61 0.07 9.47
C VAL A 158 11.14 1.24 10.30
N ASP A 159 10.27 1.97 11.00
CA ASP A 159 10.69 3.07 11.89
C ASP A 159 11.59 2.59 13.03
N LEU A 160 11.27 1.44 13.63
CA LEU A 160 12.09 0.84 14.68
C LEU A 160 13.46 0.38 14.15
N GLN A 161 13.48 -0.27 12.97
CA GLN A 161 14.72 -0.68 12.32
C GLN A 161 15.59 0.50 11.93
N ALA A 162 14.99 1.59 11.43
CA ALA A 162 15.72 2.82 11.10
C ALA A 162 16.40 3.44 12.33
N LYS A 163 15.71 3.45 13.48
CA LYS A 163 16.29 3.91 14.76
C LYS A 163 17.42 3.00 15.21
N GLU A 164 17.23 1.68 15.17
CA GLU A 164 18.26 0.71 15.56
C GLU A 164 19.52 0.84 14.67
N LEU A 165 19.34 1.05 13.36
CA LEU A 165 20.46 1.29 12.45
C LEU A 165 21.22 2.57 12.79
N SER A 166 20.50 3.66 13.07
CA SER A 166 21.11 4.92 13.51
C SER A 166 21.93 4.75 14.79
N ASP A 167 21.39 4.04 15.79
CA ASP A 167 22.09 3.77 17.04
C ASP A 167 23.35 2.92 16.83
N LYS A 168 23.26 1.90 15.96
CA LYS A 168 24.41 1.06 15.59
C LYS A 168 25.48 1.83 14.85
N GLU A 169 25.10 2.75 13.96
CA GLU A 169 26.02 3.62 13.23
C GLU A 169 26.82 4.50 14.20
N ILE A 170 26.14 5.11 15.19
CA ILE A 170 26.79 5.88 16.26
C ILE A 170 27.77 5.01 17.05
N GLN A 171 27.37 3.79 17.42
CA GLN A 171 28.27 2.86 18.14
C GLN A 171 29.49 2.45 17.31
N ILE A 172 29.32 2.23 16.01
CA ILE A 172 30.42 1.92 15.09
C ILE A 172 31.40 3.08 15.02
N GLN A 173 30.92 4.33 14.89
CA GLN A 173 31.79 5.49 14.84
C GLN A 173 32.58 5.67 16.15
N LYS A 174 31.90 5.54 17.30
CA LYS A 174 32.59 5.59 18.60
C LYS A 174 33.68 4.52 18.72
N LYS A 175 33.40 3.29 18.30
CA LYS A 175 34.41 2.20 18.32
C LYS A 175 35.57 2.46 17.36
N LYS A 176 35.33 3.09 16.20
CA LYS A 176 36.40 3.49 15.28
C LYS A 176 37.32 4.55 15.90
N GLU A 177 36.76 5.52 16.60
CA GLU A 177 37.53 6.53 17.33
C GLU A 177 38.35 5.90 18.47
N GLU A 178 37.75 5.00 19.25
CA GLU A 178 38.44 4.24 20.31
C GLU A 178 39.58 3.38 19.75
N LEU A 179 39.37 2.70 18.62
CA LEU A 179 40.42 1.91 17.95
C LEU A 179 41.59 2.80 17.50
N SER A 180 41.31 3.95 16.89
CA SER A 180 42.35 4.90 16.47
C SER A 180 43.18 5.41 17.67
N LEU A 181 42.53 5.73 18.79
CA LEU A 181 43.23 6.11 20.03
C LEU A 181 44.13 4.98 20.55
N LEU A 182 43.64 3.73 20.55
CA LEU A 182 44.42 2.58 20.99
C LEU A 182 45.61 2.31 20.06
N GLU A 183 45.43 2.42 18.75
CA GLU A 183 46.51 2.26 17.77
C GLU A 183 47.61 3.29 17.98
N ASN A 184 47.25 4.57 18.17
CA ASN A 184 48.22 5.63 18.49
C ASN A 184 48.95 5.32 19.81
N ARG A 185 48.23 4.85 20.83
CA ARG A 185 48.83 4.51 22.12
C ARG A 185 49.81 3.32 22.01
N ILE A 186 49.49 2.33 21.20
CA ILE A 186 50.39 1.19 20.91
C ILE A 186 51.65 1.70 20.22
N GLN A 187 51.53 2.57 19.22
CA GLN A 187 52.69 3.15 18.54
C GLN A 187 53.58 3.95 19.49
N GLU A 188 52.99 4.79 20.36
CA GLU A 188 53.72 5.51 21.40
C GLU A 188 54.49 4.56 22.32
N LEU A 189 53.83 3.50 22.82
CA LEU A 189 54.45 2.52 23.70
C LEU A 189 55.59 1.76 23.00
N MET A 190 55.43 1.43 21.71
CA MET A 190 56.49 0.79 20.93
C MET A 190 57.71 1.71 20.76
N VAL A 191 57.49 3.00 20.47
CA VAL A 191 58.57 3.99 20.38
C VAL A 191 59.26 4.16 21.73
N GLN A 192 58.49 4.24 22.81
CA GLN A 192 59.02 4.36 24.16
C GLN A 192 59.84 3.12 24.55
N ALA A 193 59.34 1.92 24.25
CA ALA A 193 60.04 0.67 24.53
C ALA A 193 61.38 0.60 23.80
N LYS A 194 61.43 0.93 22.50
CA LYS A 194 62.68 0.99 21.73
C LYS A 194 63.67 1.99 22.30
N LYS A 195 63.18 3.17 22.72
CA LYS A 195 64.04 4.18 23.36
C LYS A 195 64.63 3.66 24.66
N THR A 196 63.81 3.06 25.54
CA THR A 196 64.27 2.50 26.81
C THR A 196 65.26 1.35 26.60
N GLU A 197 65.02 0.48 25.62
CA GLU A 197 65.93 -0.60 25.24
C GLU A 197 67.28 -0.04 24.76
N ALA A 198 67.25 0.97 23.87
CA ALA A 198 68.46 1.61 23.37
C ALA A 198 69.26 2.29 24.50
N ASP A 199 68.58 2.96 25.43
CA ASP A 199 69.19 3.60 26.60
C ASP A 199 69.82 2.57 27.56
N ALA A 200 69.17 1.43 27.76
CA ALA A 200 69.69 0.35 28.59
C ALA A 200 70.98 -0.25 27.99
N PHE A 201 71.00 -0.53 26.68
CA PHE A 201 72.22 -1.01 26.01
C PHE A 201 73.35 0.02 26.08
N TYR A 202 73.05 1.30 25.88
CA TYR A 202 74.05 2.37 25.98
C TYR A 202 74.67 2.45 27.37
N ALA A 203 73.84 2.45 28.41
CA ALA A 203 74.29 2.54 29.80
C ALA A 203 75.15 1.33 30.19
N GLN A 204 74.79 0.12 29.73
CA GLN A 204 75.61 -1.08 29.92
C GLN A 204 76.95 -0.98 29.17
N ALA A 205 76.94 -0.49 27.93
CA ALA A 205 78.15 -0.28 27.14
C ALA A 205 79.11 0.72 27.80
N GLU A 206 78.59 1.84 28.30
CA GLU A 206 79.38 2.87 29.00
C GLU A 206 80.03 2.33 30.28
N ALA A 207 79.30 1.52 31.05
CA ALA A 207 79.85 0.86 32.23
C ALA A 207 80.99 -0.11 31.89
N LEU A 208 80.87 -0.87 30.79
CA LEU A 208 81.93 -1.78 30.33
C LEU A 208 83.12 -1.03 29.75
N GLU A 209 82.89 0.05 28.97
CA GLU A 209 83.95 0.93 28.47
C GLU A 209 84.78 1.48 29.64
N GLU A 210 84.09 1.94 30.70
CA GLU A 210 84.73 2.46 31.90
C GLU A 210 85.53 1.39 32.65
N ALA A 211 84.98 0.18 32.80
CA ALA A 211 85.67 -0.95 33.41
C ALA A 211 86.94 -1.34 32.62
N ALA A 212 86.86 -1.36 31.29
CA ALA A 212 88.01 -1.57 30.41
C ALA A 212 89.05 -0.45 30.59
N ARG A 213 88.61 0.81 30.65
CA ARG A 213 89.50 1.98 30.88
C ARG A 213 90.26 1.87 32.20
N ARG A 214 89.60 1.40 33.26
CA ARG A 214 90.20 1.20 34.59
C ARG A 214 91.16 0.00 34.67
N THR A 215 91.09 -0.94 33.74
CA THR A 215 91.95 -2.13 33.71
C THR A 215 93.36 -1.77 33.20
N LYS A 216 94.37 -1.81 34.09
CA LYS A 216 95.76 -1.41 33.76
C LYS A 216 96.69 -2.56 33.39
N LEU A 217 96.56 -3.72 34.04
CA LEU A 217 97.58 -4.79 34.02
C LEU A 217 97.18 -6.06 33.26
N ALA A 218 96.05 -6.05 32.54
CA ALA A 218 95.53 -7.20 31.80
C ALA A 218 95.06 -6.80 30.39
N PRO A 219 95.98 -6.63 29.42
CA PRO A 219 95.66 -6.06 28.11
C PRO A 219 94.68 -6.92 27.29
N LYS A 220 94.79 -8.26 27.35
CA LYS A 220 93.86 -9.16 26.65
C LYS A 220 92.43 -9.03 27.19
N LYS A 221 92.26 -8.94 28.51
CA LYS A 221 90.94 -8.76 29.14
C LYS A 221 90.37 -7.38 28.83
N LYS A 222 91.21 -6.33 28.87
CA LYS A 222 90.83 -4.97 28.46
C LYS A 222 90.28 -4.93 27.03
N LYS A 223 90.99 -5.53 26.07
CA LYS A 223 90.57 -5.60 24.66
C LYS A 223 89.23 -6.36 24.51
N ALA A 224 89.06 -7.48 25.23
CA ALA A 224 87.80 -8.22 25.24
C ALA A 224 86.63 -7.42 25.83
N THR A 225 86.85 -6.68 26.93
CA THR A 225 85.80 -5.83 27.52
C THR A 225 85.44 -4.65 26.62
N TYR A 226 86.39 -4.08 25.87
CA TYR A 226 86.06 -3.08 24.84
C TYR A 226 85.27 -3.67 23.67
N ALA A 227 85.57 -4.89 23.24
CA ALA A 227 84.79 -5.56 22.19
C ALA A 227 83.35 -5.80 22.64
N GLU A 228 83.13 -6.18 23.91
CA GLU A 228 81.80 -6.35 24.48
C GLU A 228 81.03 -5.01 24.59
N ALA A 229 81.70 -3.93 25.01
CA ALA A 229 81.14 -2.58 25.03
C ALA A 229 80.76 -2.11 23.61
N LEU A 230 81.62 -2.39 22.62
CA LEU A 230 81.37 -2.06 21.21
C LEU A 230 80.11 -2.75 20.67
N GLU A 231 79.92 -4.03 20.97
CA GLU A 231 78.72 -4.77 20.56
C GLU A 231 77.44 -4.22 21.21
N LEU A 232 77.50 -3.78 22.47
CA LEU A 232 76.36 -3.13 23.13
C LEU A 232 76.07 -1.73 22.56
N TYR A 233 77.09 -0.95 22.19
CA TYR A 233 76.88 0.32 21.50
C TYR A 233 76.25 0.13 20.12
N LYS A 234 76.65 -0.91 19.37
CA LYS A 234 75.98 -1.27 18.10
C LYS A 234 74.51 -1.62 18.31
N LYS A 235 74.19 -2.44 19.32
CA LYS A 235 72.79 -2.77 19.68
C LYS A 235 71.98 -1.53 20.09
N SER A 236 72.58 -0.62 20.86
CA SER A 236 71.95 0.65 21.23
C SER A 236 71.65 1.51 19.99
N PHE A 237 72.60 1.59 19.05
CA PHE A 237 72.42 2.30 17.78
C PHE A 237 71.31 1.68 16.93
N GLU A 238 71.32 0.35 16.77
CA GLU A 238 70.30 -0.40 16.03
C GLU A 238 68.90 -0.22 16.64
N ALA A 239 68.80 -0.13 17.97
CA ALA A 239 67.57 0.16 18.69
C ALA A 239 67.10 1.63 18.54
N GLY A 240 67.91 2.52 17.95
CA GLY A 240 67.53 3.86 17.51
C GLY A 240 68.27 5.02 18.18
N ARG A 241 69.25 4.75 19.05
CA ARG A 241 70.03 5.78 19.74
C ARG A 241 71.22 6.25 18.91
N LYS A 242 71.06 7.36 18.19
CA LYS A 242 72.00 7.82 17.16
C LYS A 242 73.38 8.23 17.70
N ASP A 243 73.45 8.79 18.91
CA ASP A 243 74.70 9.16 19.60
C ASP A 243 75.58 7.95 19.95
N ALA A 244 75.03 6.73 19.98
CA ALA A 244 75.81 5.51 20.14
C ALA A 244 76.78 5.26 18.96
N TYR A 245 76.48 5.81 17.78
CA TYR A 245 77.33 5.65 16.60
C TYR A 245 78.74 6.23 16.79
N ASP A 246 78.84 7.40 17.41
CA ASP A 246 80.12 8.06 17.67
C ASP A 246 80.99 7.17 18.59
N LYS A 247 80.36 6.50 19.56
CA LYS A 247 81.02 5.52 20.44
C LYS A 247 81.43 4.24 19.73
N VAL A 248 80.62 3.76 18.77
CA VAL A 248 81.00 2.63 17.92
C VAL A 248 82.26 2.95 17.13
N GLN A 249 82.35 4.15 16.55
CA GLN A 249 83.54 4.60 15.83
C GLN A 249 84.76 4.68 16.76
N GLU A 250 84.63 5.36 17.90
CA GLU A 250 85.72 5.55 18.87
C GLU A 250 86.27 4.21 19.43
N LEU A 251 85.39 3.25 19.72
CA LEU A 251 85.82 1.96 20.27
C LEU A 251 86.38 1.00 19.22
N SER A 252 85.96 1.11 17.95
CA SER A 252 86.48 0.25 16.89
C SER A 252 88.00 0.37 16.74
N GLU A 253 88.52 1.60 16.79
CA GLU A 253 89.97 1.89 16.75
C GLU A 253 90.76 1.32 17.94
N LYS A 254 90.10 1.06 19.08
CA LYS A 254 90.72 0.50 20.30
C LYS A 254 90.65 -1.03 20.35
N VAL A 255 89.79 -1.63 19.52
CA VAL A 255 89.54 -3.07 19.43
C VAL A 255 90.23 -3.70 18.21
N ASP A 256 90.59 -2.92 17.20
CA ASP A 256 91.48 -3.37 16.14
C ASP A 256 92.93 -3.51 16.65
#